data_AF-B8C056-F1
#
_entry.id   AF-B8C056-F1
#
_cell.length_a   1.000
_cell.length_b   1.000
_cell.length_c   1.000
_cell.angle_alpha   90.00
_cell.angle_beta   90.00
_cell.angle_gamma   90.00
#
_symmetry.space_group_name_H-M   'P 1'
#
loop_
_entity.id
_entity.type
_entity.pdbx_description
1 polymer ?
#
loop_
_entity_poly.entity_id
_entity_poly.type
_entity_poly.pdbx_seq_one_letter_code
_entity_poly.pdbx_strand_id
1 'polypeptide(L)'
;ASLAPLRKTLEALKEIRSTLTPFLRLLKVDDVNIAKASGTPSSKMKKRRHLSQSNDEEDGTSSTISRPLDPHRRAEAEAAVALAIGTLRYMGGRLRGLDQGRQKGDPLRKELDKIRGMLVSLRKIEKEENEKASVTSATNESEGETETDSSSNNNAKRRKIVDVNGSERMKKGALGDCDKKK
;
A
#
# COMPACT_ATOMS: atom_id res chain seq x y z
N ALA A 1 -19.01 28.27 -16.84
CA ALA A 1 -18.63 27.20 -15.88
C ALA A 1 -17.13 27.28 -15.65
N SER A 2 -16.67 27.28 -14.40
CA SER A 2 -15.24 27.40 -14.06
C SER A 2 -14.49 26.08 -14.33
N LEU A 3 -13.40 26.14 -15.11
CA LEU A 3 -12.52 25.00 -15.38
C LEU A 3 -11.53 24.71 -14.23
N ALA A 4 -11.58 25.48 -13.14
CA ALA A 4 -10.64 25.35 -12.03
C ALA A 4 -10.62 23.95 -11.37
N PRO A 5 -11.76 23.28 -11.13
CA PRO A 5 -11.75 21.92 -10.55
C PRO A 5 -11.03 20.91 -11.45
N LEU A 6 -11.21 21.02 -12.76
CA LEU A 6 -10.60 20.11 -13.73
C LEU A 6 -9.07 20.28 -13.77
N ARG A 7 -8.58 21.53 -13.71
CA ARG A 7 -7.14 21.82 -13.65
C ARG A 7 -6.49 21.21 -12.39
N LYS A 8 -7.13 21.37 -11.22
CA LYS A 8 -6.66 20.76 -9.97
C LYS A 8 -6.59 19.24 -10.06
N THR A 9 -7.59 18.59 -10.68
CA THR A 9 -7.55 17.13 -10.87
C THR A 9 -6.41 16.69 -11.80
N LEU A 10 -6.12 17.48 -12.84
CA LEU A 10 -5.03 17.17 -13.77
C LEU A 10 -3.67 17.29 -13.08
N GLU A 11 -3.46 18.34 -12.29
CA GLU A 11 -2.25 18.52 -11.47
C GLU A 11 -2.05 17.36 -10.49
N ALA A 12 -3.10 16.98 -9.75
CA ALA A 12 -3.04 15.84 -8.84
C ALA A 12 -2.70 14.52 -9.56
N LEU A 13 -3.23 14.29 -10.76
CA LEU A 13 -2.89 13.11 -11.56
C LEU A 13 -1.44 13.11 -12.03
N LYS A 14 -0.87 14.28 -12.37
CA LYS A 14 0.55 14.41 -12.71
C LYS A 14 1.43 14.10 -11.50
N GLU A 15 1.06 14.58 -10.32
CA GLU A 15 1.77 14.31 -9.06
C GLU A 15 1.72 12.82 -8.67
N ILE A 16 0.56 12.18 -8.81
CA ILE A 16 0.43 10.73 -8.59
C ILE A 16 1.32 9.96 -9.57
N ARG A 17 1.38 10.39 -10.84
CA ARG A 17 2.26 9.76 -11.83
C ARG A 17 3.74 9.91 -11.46
N SER A 18 4.19 11.11 -11.09
CA SER A 18 5.59 11.35 -10.71
C SER A 18 5.97 10.55 -9.46
N THR A 19 5.08 10.47 -8.46
CA THR A 19 5.32 9.70 -7.23
C THR A 19 5.33 8.18 -7.46
N LEU A 20 4.54 7.66 -8.40
CA LEU A 20 4.53 6.23 -8.75
C LEU A 20 5.67 5.80 -9.69
N THR A 21 6.23 6.73 -10.46
CA THR A 21 7.29 6.45 -11.44
C THR A 21 8.50 5.70 -10.85
N PRO A 22 9.06 6.04 -9.68
CA PRO A 22 10.17 5.28 -9.09
C PRO A 22 9.79 3.84 -8.78
N PHE A 23 8.59 3.59 -8.24
CA PHE A 23 8.11 2.23 -7.96
C PHE A 23 7.92 1.42 -9.24
N LEU A 24 7.38 2.03 -10.29
CA LEU A 24 7.21 1.36 -11.59
C LEU A 24 8.57 1.02 -12.25
N ARG A 25 9.59 1.86 -12.04
CA ARG A 25 10.96 1.55 -12.49
C ARG A 25 11.52 0.36 -11.72
N LEU A 26 11.34 0.29 -10.39
CA LEU A 26 11.76 -0.85 -9.58
C LEU A 26 11.16 -2.16 -10.09
N LEU A 27 9.84 -2.20 -10.35
CA LEU A 27 9.16 -3.41 -10.80
C LEU A 27 9.61 -3.87 -12.20
N LYS A 28 9.87 -2.94 -13.13
CA LYS A 28 10.29 -3.28 -14.51
C LYS A 28 11.69 -3.87 -14.59
N VAL A 29 12.59 -3.50 -13.68
CA VAL A 29 13.96 -4.03 -13.66
C VAL A 29 13.96 -5.53 -13.33
N ASP A 30 13.05 -5.97 -12.48
CA ASP A 30 12.96 -7.38 -12.07
C ASP A 30 12.41 -8.30 -13.17
N ASP A 31 11.42 -7.86 -13.94
CA ASP A 31 10.84 -8.67 -15.03
C ASP A 31 11.88 -9.01 -16.10
N VAL A 32 12.77 -8.05 -16.41
CA VAL A 32 13.85 -8.24 -17.39
C VAL A 32 14.93 -9.19 -16.86
N ASN A 33 15.18 -9.19 -15.54
CA ASN A 33 16.15 -10.08 -14.91
C ASN A 33 15.61 -11.52 -14.76
N ILE A 34 14.32 -11.68 -14.44
CA ILE A 34 13.66 -12.99 -14.37
C ILE A 34 13.65 -13.64 -15.77
N ALA A 35 13.29 -12.89 -16.81
CA ALA A 35 13.26 -13.39 -18.19
C ALA A 35 14.64 -13.81 -18.71
N LYS A 36 15.72 -13.18 -18.23
CA LYS A 36 17.11 -13.57 -18.56
C LYS A 36 17.58 -14.80 -17.77
N ALA A 37 17.15 -14.95 -16.52
CA ALA A 37 17.49 -16.10 -15.68
C ALA A 37 16.69 -17.36 -16.04
N SER A 38 15.47 -17.23 -16.57
CA SER A 38 14.58 -18.35 -16.86
C SER A 38 14.88 -19.09 -18.18
N GLY A 39 15.94 -18.72 -18.92
CA GLY A 39 16.55 -19.57 -19.95
C GLY A 39 15.59 -20.16 -20.99
N THR A 40 14.49 -19.49 -21.35
CA THR A 40 13.63 -19.95 -22.43
C THR A 40 14.18 -19.43 -23.76
N PRO A 41 14.71 -20.29 -24.64
CA PRO A 41 15.13 -19.86 -25.97
C PRO A 41 13.87 -19.50 -26.76
N SER A 42 13.54 -18.21 -26.77
CA SER A 42 12.46 -17.68 -27.62
C SER A 42 12.81 -17.95 -29.08
N SER A 43 12.02 -18.84 -29.66
CA SER A 43 12.08 -19.30 -31.04
C SER A 43 12.09 -18.13 -32.03
N LYS A 44 12.99 -18.26 -33.00
CA LYS A 44 13.22 -17.36 -34.12
C LYS A 44 11.93 -16.98 -34.84
N MET A 45 11.49 -15.73 -34.77
CA MET A 45 10.74 -15.09 -35.85
C MET A 45 11.50 -13.90 -36.42
N LYS A 46 12.07 -14.18 -37.58
CA LYS A 46 12.75 -13.29 -38.51
C LYS A 46 11.69 -12.49 -39.28
N LYS A 47 11.55 -11.19 -39.05
CA LYS A 47 11.17 -10.24 -40.12
C LYS A 47 11.62 -8.81 -39.84
N ARG A 48 12.61 -8.39 -40.62
CA ARG A 48 13.09 -7.01 -40.79
C ARG A 48 11.97 -6.15 -41.39
N ARG A 49 11.86 -4.88 -40.97
CA ARG A 49 12.26 -3.70 -41.77
C ARG A 49 11.79 -2.36 -41.18
N HIS A 50 12.77 -1.44 -41.07
CA HIS A 50 12.75 0.04 -41.20
C HIS A 50 11.88 0.85 -40.21
N LEU A 51 12.48 1.68 -39.34
CA LEU A 51 13.20 2.97 -39.55
C LEU A 51 12.24 4.16 -39.34
N SER A 52 12.27 4.73 -38.14
CA SER A 52 12.21 6.18 -37.95
C SER A 52 12.79 6.53 -36.57
N GLN A 53 13.85 7.33 -36.61
CA GLN A 53 14.45 8.02 -35.49
C GLN A 53 13.48 9.07 -34.98
N SER A 54 13.26 9.09 -33.66
CA SER A 54 12.95 10.33 -32.95
C SER A 54 13.89 10.39 -31.75
N ASN A 55 14.87 11.28 -31.88
CA ASN A 55 15.75 11.70 -30.80
C ASN A 55 14.92 12.55 -29.83
N ASP A 56 14.70 12.05 -28.62
CA ASP A 56 14.46 12.90 -27.46
C ASP A 56 15.57 12.56 -26.46
N GLU A 57 16.54 13.46 -26.41
CA GLU A 57 17.56 13.54 -25.36
C GLU A 57 16.95 14.01 -24.04
N GLU A 58 17.71 13.80 -22.96
CA GLU A 58 17.49 14.21 -21.57
C GLU A 58 16.61 13.27 -20.72
N ASP A 59 17.23 12.27 -20.10
CA ASP A 59 17.63 12.42 -18.68
C ASP A 59 18.53 11.26 -18.25
N GLY A 60 19.79 11.58 -17.97
CA GLY A 60 20.82 10.64 -17.56
C GLY A 60 20.58 10.12 -16.13
N THR A 61 19.78 9.07 -15.98
CA THR A 61 19.81 8.25 -14.77
C THR A 61 20.60 6.98 -15.02
N SER A 62 21.91 7.11 -14.76
CA SER A 62 22.87 6.08 -14.34
C SER A 62 22.45 4.63 -14.52
N SER A 63 23.25 3.91 -15.31
CA SER A 63 23.38 2.46 -15.29
C SER A 63 23.76 1.95 -13.89
N THR A 64 22.81 1.92 -12.97
CA THR A 64 22.92 1.16 -11.72
C THR A 64 22.82 -0.31 -12.10
N ILE A 65 23.99 -0.95 -12.12
CA ILE A 65 24.19 -2.39 -12.09
C ILE A 65 23.07 -3.01 -11.24
N SER A 66 22.20 -3.79 -11.89
CA SER A 66 20.96 -4.32 -11.33
C SER A 66 21.28 -5.35 -10.25
N ARG A 67 21.47 -4.87 -9.01
CA ARG A 67 21.42 -5.75 -7.85
C ARG A 67 20.00 -6.32 -7.78
N PRO A 68 19.84 -7.64 -7.54
CA PRO A 68 18.52 -8.20 -7.28
C PRO A 68 17.89 -7.42 -6.13
N LEU A 69 16.70 -6.89 -6.39
CA LEU A 69 15.97 -6.12 -5.37
C LEU A 69 15.61 -7.03 -4.21
N ASP A 70 15.72 -6.48 -3.01
CA ASP A 70 15.28 -7.13 -1.79
C ASP A 70 13.78 -7.52 -1.93
N PRO A 71 13.41 -8.79 -1.69
CA PRO A 71 12.03 -9.25 -1.76
C PRO A 71 11.05 -8.38 -0.96
N HIS A 72 11.51 -7.83 0.17
CA HIS A 72 10.70 -6.95 0.99
C HIS A 72 10.34 -5.64 0.27
N ARG A 73 11.35 -4.94 -0.26
CA ARG A 73 11.16 -3.68 -1.01
C ARG A 73 10.28 -3.88 -2.24
N ARG A 74 10.42 -5.03 -2.91
CA ARG A 74 9.55 -5.38 -4.03
C ARG A 74 8.10 -5.52 -3.59
N ALA A 75 7.83 -6.26 -2.52
CA ALA A 75 6.47 -6.43 -2.00
C ALA A 75 5.85 -5.09 -1.57
N GLU A 76 6.62 -4.18 -0.98
CA GLU A 76 6.13 -2.85 -0.63
C GLU A 76 5.79 -2.03 -1.88
N ALA A 77 6.66 -2.05 -2.90
CA ALA A 77 6.42 -1.37 -4.17
C ALA A 77 5.15 -1.89 -4.88
N GLU A 78 4.97 -3.21 -4.94
CA GLU A 78 3.77 -3.83 -5.52
C GLU A 78 2.50 -3.43 -4.75
N ALA A 79 2.53 -3.48 -3.41
CA ALA A 79 1.41 -3.09 -2.57
C ALA A 79 1.08 -1.59 -2.71
N ALA A 80 2.08 -0.71 -2.79
CA ALA A 80 1.90 0.72 -2.99
C ALA A 80 1.25 1.04 -4.35
N VAL A 81 1.72 0.40 -5.42
CA VAL A 81 1.13 0.54 -6.77
C VAL A 81 -0.32 0.04 -6.79
N ALA A 82 -0.59 -1.12 -6.19
CA ALA A 82 -1.94 -1.66 -6.10
C ALA A 82 -2.90 -0.72 -5.33
N LEU A 83 -2.45 -0.14 -4.21
CA LEU A 83 -3.22 0.84 -3.44
C LEU A 83 -3.54 2.10 -4.27
N ALA A 84 -2.56 2.62 -5.01
CA ALA A 84 -2.76 3.82 -5.82
C ALA A 84 -3.75 3.58 -6.97
N ILE A 85 -3.59 2.45 -7.70
CA ILE A 85 -4.51 2.07 -8.78
C ILE A 85 -5.93 1.86 -8.24
N GLY A 86 -6.07 1.14 -7.13
CA GLY A 86 -7.37 0.90 -6.50
C GLY A 86 -8.03 2.20 -6.03
N THR A 87 -7.24 3.15 -5.51
CA THR A 87 -7.73 4.47 -5.09
C THR A 87 -8.21 5.29 -6.28
N LEU A 88 -7.45 5.31 -7.39
CA LEU A 88 -7.88 5.96 -8.63
C LEU A 88 -9.17 5.34 -9.19
N ARG A 89 -9.28 4.01 -9.18
CA ARG A 89 -10.50 3.30 -9.61
C ARG A 89 -11.69 3.66 -8.73
N TYR A 90 -11.50 3.71 -7.42
CA TYR A 90 -12.53 4.11 -6.46
C TYR A 90 -13.00 5.56 -6.68
N MET A 91 -12.05 6.49 -6.86
CA MET A 91 -12.36 7.89 -7.17
C MET A 91 -13.06 8.03 -8.53
N GLY A 92 -12.62 7.27 -9.55
CA GLY A 92 -13.24 7.26 -10.87
C GLY A 92 -14.71 6.82 -10.85
N GLY A 93 -15.05 5.82 -10.04
CA GLY A 93 -16.44 5.39 -9.81
C GLY A 93 -17.31 6.49 -9.22
N ARG A 94 -16.81 7.18 -8.19
CA ARG A 94 -17.48 8.35 -7.57
C ARG A 94 -17.72 9.48 -8.56
N LEU A 95 -16.72 9.84 -9.36
CA LEU A 95 -16.80 10.96 -10.31
C LEU A 95 -17.81 10.68 -11.44
N ARG A 96 -18.02 9.42 -11.82
CA ARG A 96 -19.00 9.03 -12.84
C ARG A 96 -20.44 9.03 -12.35
N GLY A 97 -20.69 9.30 -11.06
CA GLY A 97 -22.02 9.20 -10.46
C GLY A 97 -22.57 7.77 -10.40
N LEU A 98 -21.78 6.77 -10.80
CA LEU A 98 -22.09 5.34 -10.64
C LEU A 98 -22.19 4.97 -9.16
N ASP A 99 -21.53 5.74 -8.29
CA ASP A 99 -21.44 5.51 -6.87
C ASP A 99 -21.91 6.75 -6.08
N GLN A 100 -23.23 6.88 -5.87
CA GLN A 100 -23.79 7.77 -4.84
C GLN A 100 -23.47 7.24 -3.41
N GLY A 101 -22.18 7.09 -3.11
CA GLY A 101 -21.70 6.58 -1.84
C GLY A 101 -21.67 5.05 -1.78
N ARG A 102 -20.63 4.45 -2.35
CA ARG A 102 -20.30 3.03 -2.11
C ARG A 102 -20.32 2.74 -0.61
N GLN A 103 -21.22 1.84 -0.22
CA GLN A 103 -21.49 1.50 1.17
C GLN A 103 -20.28 0.84 1.84
N LYS A 104 -20.29 0.74 3.17
CA LYS A 104 -19.28 0.03 3.98
C LYS A 104 -19.04 -1.43 3.54
N GLY A 105 -19.94 -2.00 2.73
CA GLY A 105 -19.84 -3.34 2.14
C GLY A 105 -19.09 -3.46 0.81
N ASP A 106 -18.66 -2.35 0.19
CA ASP A 106 -18.04 -2.34 -1.14
C ASP A 106 -16.80 -3.26 -1.23
N PRO A 107 -16.75 -4.19 -2.22
CA PRO A 107 -15.59 -5.07 -2.41
C PRO A 107 -14.29 -4.30 -2.63
N LEU A 108 -14.30 -3.23 -3.44
CA LEU A 108 -13.07 -2.47 -3.73
C LEU A 108 -12.53 -1.78 -2.47
N ARG A 109 -13.41 -1.20 -1.65
CA ARG A 109 -13.00 -0.63 -0.36
C ARG A 109 -12.37 -1.68 0.56
N LYS A 110 -12.95 -2.87 0.67
CA LYS A 110 -12.40 -3.97 1.47
C LYS A 110 -11.02 -4.40 0.99
N GLU A 111 -10.82 -4.47 -0.32
CA GLU A 111 -9.50 -4.76 -0.91
C GLU A 111 -8.48 -3.68 -0.57
N LEU A 112 -8.84 -2.40 -0.69
CA LEU A 112 -7.97 -1.30 -0.32
C LEU A 112 -7.58 -1.32 1.18
N ASP A 113 -8.52 -1.65 2.06
CA ASP A 113 -8.24 -1.77 3.49
C ASP A 113 -7.28 -2.93 3.79
N LYS A 114 -7.38 -4.05 3.06
CA LYS A 114 -6.41 -5.16 3.16
C LYS A 114 -5.01 -4.72 2.71
N ILE A 115 -4.89 -4.01 1.59
CA ILE A 115 -3.61 -3.53 1.07
C ILE A 115 -2.96 -2.55 2.06
N ARG A 116 -3.75 -1.65 2.68
CA ARG A 116 -3.25 -0.76 3.74
C ARG A 116 -2.70 -1.55 4.93
N GLY A 117 -3.43 -2.60 5.36
CA GLY A 117 -2.96 -3.50 6.42
C GLY A 117 -1.64 -4.18 6.06
N MET A 118 -1.49 -4.63 4.82
CA MET A 118 -0.25 -5.25 4.31
C MET A 118 0.93 -4.28 4.35
N LEU A 119 0.77 -3.04 3.87
CA LEU A 119 1.83 -2.01 3.93
C LEU A 119 2.26 -1.72 5.36
N VAL A 120 1.32 -1.64 6.30
CA VAL A 120 1.66 -1.46 7.72
C VAL A 120 2.47 -2.64 8.26
N SER A 121 2.12 -3.87 7.88
CA SER A 121 2.88 -5.06 8.29
C SER A 121 4.29 -5.08 7.68
N LEU A 122 4.45 -4.73 6.40
CA LEU A 122 5.76 -4.65 5.75
C LEU A 122 6.67 -3.63 6.44
N ARG A 123 6.16 -2.44 6.76
CA ARG A 123 6.93 -1.41 7.48
C ARG A 123 7.32 -1.82 8.89
N LYS A 124 6.50 -2.63 9.57
CA LYS A 124 6.86 -3.18 10.89
C LYS A 124 8.04 -4.14 10.77
N ILE A 125 8.00 -5.04 9.79
CA ILE A 125 9.09 -5.98 9.52
C ILE A 125 10.39 -5.21 9.21
N GLU A 126 10.32 -4.20 8.35
CA GLU A 126 11.48 -3.37 8.00
C GLU A 126 12.09 -2.69 9.24
N LYS A 127 11.24 -2.17 10.13
CA LYS A 127 11.68 -1.54 11.37
C LYS A 127 12.37 -2.53 12.30
N GLU A 128 11.79 -3.72 12.49
CA GLU A 128 12.36 -4.78 13.33
C GLU A 128 13.70 -5.31 12.79
N GLU A 129 13.85 -5.41 11.47
CA GLU A 129 15.11 -5.81 10.83
C GLU A 129 16.22 -4.77 11.02
N ASN A 130 15.87 -3.48 10.86
CA ASN A 130 16.82 -2.39 11.09
C ASN A 130 17.26 -2.30 12.56
N GLU A 131 16.35 -2.49 13.51
CA GLU A 131 16.69 -2.51 14.94
C GLU A 131 17.66 -3.66 15.27
N LYS A 132 17.42 -4.86 14.74
CA LYS A 132 18.32 -6.02 14.94
C LYS A 132 19.70 -5.82 14.34
N ALA A 133 19.80 -5.20 13.16
CA ALA A 133 21.08 -4.89 12.53
C ALA A 133 21.91 -3.84 13.30
N SER A 134 21.24 -2.93 14.01
CA SER A 134 21.92 -1.93 14.85
C SER A 134 22.52 -2.52 16.14
N VAL A 135 21.88 -3.54 16.72
CA VAL A 135 22.35 -4.17 17.97
C VAL A 135 23.58 -5.06 17.74
N THR A 136 23.65 -5.78 16.62
CA THR A 136 24.76 -6.70 16.33
C THR A 136 26.07 -6.00 15.91
N SER A 137 26.02 -4.70 15.56
CA SER A 137 27.22 -3.92 15.25
C SER A 137 27.85 -3.23 16.46
N ALA A 138 27.14 -3.17 17.60
CA ALA A 138 27.61 -2.52 18.82
C ALA A 138 28.30 -3.48 19.82
N THR A 139 28.30 -4.80 19.59
CA THR A 139 28.76 -5.78 20.60
C THR A 139 30.17 -6.35 20.37
N ASN A 140 30.99 -5.77 19.49
CA ASN A 140 32.38 -6.24 19.25
C ASN A 140 33.48 -5.40 19.92
N GLU A 141 33.15 -4.41 20.75
CA GLU A 141 34.13 -3.70 21.58
C GLU A 141 33.57 -3.43 22.99
N SER A 142 33.43 -4.47 23.80
CA SER A 142 33.36 -4.33 25.26
C SER A 142 33.48 -5.70 25.93
N GLU A 143 34.70 -6.20 26.06
CA GLU A 143 35.03 -7.09 27.17
C GLU A 143 34.85 -6.29 28.46
N GLY A 144 33.85 -6.66 29.25
CA GLY A 144 33.50 -5.95 30.48
C GLY A 144 32.37 -6.67 31.20
N GLU A 145 32.76 -7.68 31.97
CA GLU A 145 31.93 -8.50 32.85
C GLU A 145 30.98 -7.67 33.73
N THR A 146 29.71 -8.08 33.83
CA THR A 146 29.02 -8.23 35.12
C THR A 146 27.69 -8.97 34.95
N GLU A 147 27.46 -9.87 35.90
CA GLU A 147 26.43 -10.89 35.97
C GLU A 147 25.07 -10.35 36.47
N THR A 148 24.00 -11.05 36.06
CA THR A 148 22.69 -11.24 36.75
C THR A 148 21.80 -10.00 36.97
N ASP A 149 20.49 -9.98 36.68
CA ASP A 149 19.50 -11.02 36.95
C ASP A 149 18.36 -11.08 35.92
N SER A 150 17.97 -12.32 35.68
CA SER A 150 16.84 -12.78 34.89
C SER A 150 15.47 -12.34 35.43
N SER A 151 14.59 -11.89 34.55
CA SER A 151 13.18 -12.30 34.62
C SER A 151 12.48 -12.29 33.26
N SER A 152 11.83 -13.42 33.04
CA SER A 152 11.37 -13.99 31.79
C SER A 152 9.94 -13.56 31.46
N ASN A 153 9.67 -13.38 30.16
CA ASN A 153 8.53 -13.95 29.42
C ASN A 153 7.11 -13.85 30.01
N ASN A 154 6.15 -13.26 29.25
CA ASN A 154 5.30 -14.05 28.34
C ASN A 154 4.11 -13.27 27.76
N ASN A 155 3.88 -13.61 26.50
CA ASN A 155 2.75 -13.33 25.65
C ASN A 155 1.46 -14.00 26.19
N ALA A 156 0.39 -13.24 26.42
CA ALA A 156 -0.93 -13.79 26.79
C ALA A 156 -2.06 -13.17 25.95
N LYS A 157 -2.25 -13.77 24.78
CA LYS A 157 -3.48 -13.78 23.98
C LYS A 157 -4.59 -14.45 24.80
N ARG A 158 -5.73 -13.78 25.08
CA ARG A 158 -7.13 -14.32 25.00
C ARG A 158 -8.16 -13.58 25.89
N ARG A 159 -9.36 -13.42 25.27
CA ARG A 159 -10.73 -13.24 25.83
C ARG A 159 -11.15 -11.78 26.13
N LYS A 160 -12.05 -11.21 25.32
CA LYS A 160 -13.54 -11.22 25.47
C LYS A 160 -14.00 -10.61 26.79
N ILE A 161 -14.35 -9.33 26.76
CA ILE A 161 -15.47 -8.81 27.57
C ILE A 161 -16.45 -8.20 26.58
N VAL A 162 -17.56 -8.93 26.44
CA VAL A 162 -18.78 -8.49 25.80
C VAL A 162 -19.56 -7.82 26.92
N ASP A 163 -19.73 -6.50 26.87
CA ASP A 163 -20.72 -5.81 27.70
C ASP A 163 -22.12 -6.16 27.16
N VAL A 164 -22.62 -7.32 27.59
CA VAL A 164 -24.04 -7.67 27.60
C VAL A 164 -24.50 -7.45 29.03
N ASN A 165 -24.98 -6.23 29.30
CA ASN A 165 -26.04 -5.91 30.27
C ASN A 165 -26.08 -4.40 30.52
N GLY A 166 -27.02 -3.72 29.87
CA GLY A 166 -27.21 -2.29 30.13
C GLY A 166 -28.20 -1.62 29.19
N SER A 167 -29.46 -2.09 29.17
CA SER A 167 -30.66 -1.26 29.02
C SER A 167 -31.90 -2.15 28.89
N GLU A 168 -32.15 -2.93 29.93
CA GLU A 168 -33.52 -3.35 30.22
C GLU A 168 -34.28 -2.15 30.79
N ARG A 169 -35.41 -1.83 30.14
CA ARG A 169 -36.67 -1.47 30.78
C ARG A 169 -36.65 -0.42 31.90
N MET A 170 -36.86 0.83 31.51
CA MET A 170 -37.80 1.73 32.20
C MET A 170 -38.84 2.13 31.13
N LYS A 171 -39.98 1.44 31.03
CA LYS A 171 -41.23 1.73 31.76
C LYS A 171 -41.68 3.20 31.65
N LYS A 172 -42.82 3.34 30.96
CA LYS A 172 -43.95 4.25 31.24
C LYS A 172 -43.80 5.73 30.87
N GLY A 173 -44.77 6.19 30.06
CA GLY A 173 -45.43 7.48 30.30
C GLY A 173 -45.57 8.37 29.07
N ALA A 174 -46.77 8.96 28.93
CA ALA A 174 -47.23 9.97 27.96
C ALA A 174 -47.51 9.42 26.54
N LEU A 175 -48.75 9.12 26.11
CA LEU A 175 -50.03 9.82 26.28
C LEU A 175 -49.96 11.29 25.83
N GLY A 176 -50.69 11.59 24.75
CA GLY A 176 -50.79 12.87 24.05
C GLY A 176 -50.83 12.56 22.54
N ASP A 177 -51.97 12.21 21.94
CA ASP A 177 -53.20 12.99 21.80
C ASP A 177 -52.91 14.47 21.52
N CYS A 178 -52.70 14.78 20.24
CA CYS A 178 -52.93 16.11 19.68
C CYS A 178 -53.77 15.98 18.40
N ASP A 179 -55.05 15.81 18.70
CA ASP A 179 -56.24 16.25 17.99
C ASP A 179 -56.05 17.52 17.12
N LYS A 180 -56.67 17.50 15.94
CA LYS A 180 -57.33 18.61 15.20
C LYS A 180 -56.56 19.90 14.90
N LYS A 181 -56.46 20.21 13.61
CA LYS A 181 -57.27 21.24 12.87
C LYS A 181 -56.82 21.21 11.39
N LYS A 182 -57.70 20.77 10.49
CA LYS A 182 -58.45 21.61 9.52
C LYS A 182 -57.55 22.42 8.61
#